data_AF-A0A177NZ14-F1
#
_entry.id   AF-A0A177NZ14-F1
#
_cell.length_a   1.000
_cell.length_b   1.000
_cell.length_c   1.000
_cell.angle_alpha   90.00
_cell.angle_beta   90.00
_cell.angle_gamma   90.00
#
_symmetry.space_group_name_H-M   'P 1'
#
loop_
_entity.id
_entity.type
_entity.pdbx_description
1 polymer ?
#
loop_
_entity_poly.entity_id
_entity_poly.type
_entity_poly.pdbx_seq_one_letter_code
_entity_poly.pdbx_strand_id
1 'polypeptide(L)'
;MSLLSSIKKRSTLDAAIKQVAQARKADGGRAEQLFKGAYQGFASVVSDQPLVADGLYHWGFALLHEAKTKQGQEAVEIYEDAISKFSFCLLIATNYLGAAIDGGVAFMELARISPDESKPGLYQLAESFFEKACDIQTGSAAYNLACIFALRGDQEACLGALRTARDYGSLPDEPNILQDEDMAEVIDQAWFKDFLEEVRAKVAEPKEKLKDVQIDVEPNFKLKKTEDFDYYSKS
;
A
#
# COMPACT_ATOMS: atom_id res chain seq x y z
N MET A 1 -22.53 20.23 8.19
CA MET A 1 -22.65 18.76 8.30
C MET A 1 -22.95 18.40 9.75
N SER A 2 -23.91 17.51 10.00
CA SER A 2 -24.27 17.08 11.35
C SER A 2 -23.36 15.92 11.80
N LEU A 3 -23.12 15.79 13.10
CA LEU A 3 -22.38 14.64 13.66
C LEU A 3 -23.00 13.29 13.22
N LEU A 4 -24.34 13.23 13.15
CA LEU A 4 -25.08 12.05 12.71
C LEU A 4 -24.83 11.72 11.22
N SER A 5 -24.69 12.74 10.35
CA SER A 5 -24.38 12.51 8.94
C SER A 5 -22.97 11.95 8.75
N SER A 6 -22.00 12.45 9.50
CA SER A 6 -20.62 11.96 9.44
C SER A 6 -20.49 10.52 9.97
N ILE A 7 -21.21 10.18 11.05
CA ILE A 7 -21.27 8.79 11.57
C ILE A 7 -21.86 7.85 10.51
N LYS A 8 -22.95 8.25 9.85
CA LYS A 8 -23.58 7.46 8.79
C LYS A 8 -22.64 7.24 7.59
N LYS A 9 -21.88 8.25 7.20
CA LYS A 9 -20.92 8.15 6.07
C LYS A 9 -19.76 7.24 6.41
N ARG A 10 -19.21 7.32 7.63
CA ARG A 10 -18.20 6.36 8.10
C ARG A 10 -18.71 4.92 8.10
N SER A 11 -19.90 4.68 8.66
CA SER A 11 -20.51 3.34 8.60
C SER A 11 -20.75 2.84 7.17
N THR A 12 -21.05 3.74 6.23
CA THR A 12 -21.19 3.41 4.81
C THR A 12 -19.85 3.00 4.20
N LEU A 13 -18.78 3.73 4.53
CA LEU A 13 -17.41 3.41 4.11
C LEU A 13 -17.00 2.02 4.63
N ASP A 14 -17.19 1.75 5.92
CA ASP A 14 -16.84 0.46 6.55
C ASP A 14 -17.59 -0.72 5.89
N ALA A 15 -18.88 -0.53 5.58
CA ALA A 15 -19.68 -1.52 4.89
C ALA A 15 -19.17 -1.79 3.47
N ALA A 16 -18.80 -0.76 2.72
CA ALA A 16 -18.23 -0.89 1.39
C ALA A 16 -16.87 -1.61 1.42
N ILE A 17 -15.97 -1.25 2.34
CA ILE A 17 -14.68 -1.94 2.54
C ILE A 17 -14.91 -3.43 2.84
N LYS A 18 -15.90 -3.75 3.68
CA LYS A 18 -16.26 -5.14 3.98
C LYS A 18 -16.76 -5.88 2.73
N GLN A 19 -17.54 -5.23 1.87
CA GLN A 19 -17.97 -5.83 0.59
C GLN A 19 -16.78 -6.12 -0.32
N VAL A 20 -15.79 -5.22 -0.42
CA VAL A 20 -14.56 -5.46 -1.19
C VAL A 20 -13.81 -6.69 -0.65
N ALA A 21 -13.65 -6.79 0.67
CA ALA A 21 -13.00 -7.94 1.30
C ALA A 21 -13.75 -9.26 1.04
N GLN A 22 -15.08 -9.22 0.91
CA GLN A 22 -15.90 -10.37 0.52
C GLN A 22 -15.80 -10.67 -0.98
N ALA A 23 -15.78 -9.65 -1.84
CA ALA A 23 -15.67 -9.78 -3.29
C ALA A 23 -14.38 -10.51 -3.68
N ARG A 24 -13.25 -10.13 -3.05
CA ARG A 24 -11.93 -10.75 -3.22
C ARG A 24 -11.85 -12.23 -2.83
N LYS A 25 -12.87 -12.76 -2.17
CA LYS A 25 -12.97 -14.17 -1.74
C LYS A 25 -14.12 -14.90 -2.42
N ALA A 26 -14.82 -14.24 -3.34
CA ALA A 26 -15.94 -14.79 -4.09
C ALA A 26 -15.56 -14.88 -5.57
N ASP A 27 -16.34 -15.67 -6.32
CA ASP A 27 -16.12 -15.88 -7.75
C ASP A 27 -17.33 -15.44 -8.58
N GLY A 28 -17.07 -15.16 -9.86
CA GLY A 28 -18.07 -14.85 -10.88
C GLY A 28 -19.06 -13.76 -10.46
N GLY A 29 -20.33 -13.95 -10.79
CA GLY A 29 -21.36 -12.93 -10.59
C GLY A 29 -21.57 -12.50 -9.12
N ARG A 30 -21.17 -13.32 -8.13
CA ARG A 30 -21.22 -12.91 -6.72
C ARG A 30 -20.16 -11.85 -6.42
N ALA A 31 -18.94 -12.03 -6.93
CA ALA A 31 -17.87 -11.04 -6.78
C ALA A 31 -18.26 -9.71 -7.42
N GLU A 32 -18.77 -9.76 -8.66
CA GLU A 32 -19.21 -8.57 -9.41
C GLU A 32 -20.32 -7.79 -8.67
N GLN A 33 -21.30 -8.48 -8.11
CA GLN A 33 -22.36 -7.84 -7.32
C GLN A 33 -21.80 -7.15 -6.06
N LEU A 34 -20.82 -7.77 -5.39
CA LEU A 34 -20.19 -7.20 -4.20
C LEU A 34 -19.35 -5.97 -4.55
N PHE A 35 -18.56 -6.01 -5.62
CA PHE A 35 -17.82 -4.84 -6.12
C PHE A 35 -18.76 -3.70 -6.49
N LYS A 36 -19.81 -3.97 -7.26
CA LYS A 36 -20.83 -2.97 -7.62
C LYS A 36 -21.50 -2.34 -6.39
N GLY A 37 -21.81 -3.15 -5.37
CA GLY A 37 -22.33 -2.66 -4.09
C GLY A 37 -21.33 -1.75 -3.37
N ALA A 38 -20.05 -2.14 -3.32
CA ALA A 38 -18.99 -1.33 -2.73
C ALA A 38 -18.83 0.02 -3.45
N TYR A 39 -18.86 0.03 -4.78
CA TYR A 39 -18.76 1.26 -5.58
C TYR A 39 -19.88 2.26 -5.28
N GLN A 40 -21.12 1.77 -5.09
CA GLN A 40 -22.22 2.64 -4.66
C GLN A 40 -21.99 3.24 -3.27
N GLY A 41 -21.40 2.45 -2.36
CA GLY A 41 -20.98 2.91 -1.04
C GLY A 41 -19.92 4.01 -1.12
N PHE A 42 -18.84 3.77 -1.88
CA PHE A 42 -17.79 4.77 -2.08
C PHE A 42 -18.29 6.03 -2.78
N ALA A 43 -19.11 5.92 -3.81
CA ALA A 43 -19.74 7.05 -4.49
C ALA A 43 -20.55 7.93 -3.52
N SER A 44 -21.24 7.32 -2.56
CA SER A 44 -21.93 8.04 -1.48
C SER A 44 -20.93 8.74 -0.54
N VAL A 45 -19.81 8.11 -0.21
CA VAL A 45 -18.80 8.64 0.73
C VAL A 45 -18.00 9.79 0.12
N VAL A 46 -17.60 9.72 -1.15
CA VAL A 46 -16.77 10.76 -1.80
C VAL A 46 -17.48 12.12 -1.97
N SER A 47 -18.78 12.18 -1.69
CA SER A 47 -19.52 13.44 -1.57
C SER A 47 -19.38 14.11 -0.19
N ASP A 48 -18.67 13.50 0.77
CA ASP A 48 -18.48 13.99 2.15
C ASP A 48 -17.03 14.44 2.39
N GLN A 49 -16.83 15.75 2.55
CA GLN A 49 -15.52 16.42 2.58
C GLN A 49 -14.46 15.78 3.51
N PRO A 50 -14.76 15.37 4.76
CA PRO A 50 -13.76 14.74 5.63
C PRO A 50 -13.32 13.33 5.23
N LEU A 51 -14.09 12.63 4.40
CA LEU A 51 -13.85 11.22 4.05
C LEU A 51 -13.54 11.00 2.57
N VAL A 52 -13.36 12.08 1.79
CA VAL A 52 -13.15 11.97 0.34
C VAL A 52 -11.87 11.18 0.03
N ALA A 53 -10.76 11.46 0.71
CA ALA A 53 -9.50 10.78 0.47
C ALA A 53 -9.59 9.27 0.76
N ASP A 54 -10.11 8.88 1.93
CA ASP A 54 -10.31 7.47 2.31
C ASP A 54 -11.27 6.76 1.35
N GLY A 55 -12.36 7.42 0.98
CA GLY A 55 -13.35 6.90 0.03
C GLY A 55 -12.75 6.66 -1.35
N LEU A 56 -11.94 7.59 -1.86
CA LEU A 56 -11.23 7.45 -3.12
C LEU A 56 -10.18 6.33 -3.06
N TYR A 57 -9.38 6.29 -2.00
CA TYR A 57 -8.37 5.24 -1.80
C TYR A 57 -9.01 3.85 -1.85
N HIS A 58 -10.03 3.61 -1.04
CA HIS A 58 -10.67 2.29 -0.98
C HIS A 58 -11.44 1.94 -2.25
N TRP A 59 -11.93 2.94 -3.00
CA TRP A 59 -12.50 2.69 -4.32
C TRP A 59 -11.43 2.28 -5.33
N GLY A 60 -10.31 3.00 -5.39
CA GLY A 60 -9.16 2.61 -6.22
C GLY A 60 -8.67 1.20 -5.90
N PHE A 61 -8.55 0.88 -4.60
CA PHE A 61 -8.18 -0.46 -4.12
C PHE A 61 -9.15 -1.55 -4.58
N ALA A 62 -10.46 -1.26 -4.54
CA ALA A 62 -11.47 -2.20 -5.02
C ALA A 62 -11.36 -2.44 -6.52
N LEU A 63 -11.21 -1.37 -7.32
CA LEU A 63 -11.04 -1.43 -8.77
C LEU A 63 -9.76 -2.20 -9.15
N LEU A 64 -8.64 -1.92 -8.48
CA LEU A 64 -7.37 -2.64 -8.65
C LEU A 64 -7.56 -4.15 -8.48
N HIS A 65 -8.31 -4.57 -7.46
CA HIS A 65 -8.57 -5.98 -7.23
C HIS A 65 -9.61 -6.59 -8.19
N GLU A 66 -10.60 -5.84 -8.64
CA GLU A 66 -11.53 -6.31 -9.66
C GLU A 66 -10.83 -6.50 -11.01
N ALA A 67 -10.00 -5.53 -11.43
CA ALA A 67 -9.26 -5.55 -12.69
C ALA A 67 -8.39 -6.82 -12.83
N LYS A 68 -7.77 -7.28 -11.75
CA LYS A 68 -6.98 -8.53 -11.70
C LYS A 68 -7.78 -9.78 -12.06
N THR A 69 -9.11 -9.73 -12.01
CA THR A 69 -10.01 -10.83 -12.37
C THR A 69 -10.57 -10.70 -13.79
N LYS A 70 -10.30 -9.59 -14.46
CA LYS A 70 -10.79 -9.27 -15.81
C LYS A 70 -9.67 -9.46 -16.84
N GLN A 71 -10.04 -9.37 -18.12
CA GLN A 71 -9.10 -9.54 -19.24
C GLN A 71 -9.37 -8.54 -20.35
N GLY A 72 -8.34 -8.30 -21.18
CA GLY A 72 -8.44 -7.42 -22.34
C GLY A 72 -8.86 -6.00 -21.97
N GLN A 73 -9.69 -5.40 -22.81
CA GLN A 73 -10.08 -3.99 -22.69
C GLN A 73 -10.83 -3.68 -21.38
N GLU A 74 -11.63 -4.61 -20.85
CA GLU A 74 -12.33 -4.42 -19.57
C GLU A 74 -11.34 -4.24 -18.42
N ALA A 75 -10.27 -5.04 -18.37
CA ALA A 75 -9.24 -4.89 -17.34
C ALA A 75 -8.52 -3.55 -17.45
N VAL A 76 -8.19 -3.11 -18.68
CA VAL A 76 -7.54 -1.83 -18.94
C VAL A 76 -8.37 -0.67 -18.39
N GLU A 77 -9.66 -0.61 -18.74
CA GLU A 77 -10.56 0.47 -18.30
C GLU A 77 -10.69 0.53 -16.76
N ILE A 78 -10.75 -0.64 -16.11
CA ILE A 78 -10.85 -0.69 -14.65
C ILE A 78 -9.51 -0.27 -13.99
N TYR A 79 -8.36 -0.65 -14.54
CA TYR A 79 -7.06 -0.18 -14.05
C TYR A 79 -6.92 1.34 -14.19
N GLU A 80 -7.32 1.92 -15.33
CA GLU A 80 -7.30 3.37 -15.55
C GLU A 80 -8.20 4.11 -14.55
N ASP A 81 -9.36 3.55 -14.22
CA ASP A 81 -10.23 4.13 -13.19
C ASP A 81 -9.60 4.00 -11.80
N ALA A 82 -8.97 2.86 -11.46
CA ALA A 82 -8.24 2.68 -10.21
C ALA A 82 -7.13 3.73 -10.04
N ILE A 83 -6.31 3.89 -11.07
CA ILE A 83 -5.24 4.90 -11.15
C ILE A 83 -5.80 6.31 -10.94
N SER A 84 -6.92 6.62 -11.58
CA SER A 84 -7.59 7.92 -11.41
C SER A 84 -8.03 8.15 -9.95
N LYS A 85 -8.59 7.13 -9.29
CA LYS A 85 -8.98 7.23 -7.87
C LYS A 85 -7.78 7.44 -6.95
N PHE A 86 -6.68 6.71 -7.15
CA PHE A 86 -5.46 6.93 -6.37
C PHE A 86 -4.84 8.32 -6.61
N SER A 87 -4.82 8.77 -7.87
CA SER A 87 -4.33 10.10 -8.23
C SER A 87 -5.15 11.22 -7.56
N PHE A 88 -6.48 11.12 -7.58
CA PHE A 88 -7.34 12.08 -6.88
C PHE A 88 -7.20 11.99 -5.36
N CYS A 89 -7.00 10.80 -4.80
CA CYS A 89 -6.69 10.64 -3.38
C CYS A 89 -5.42 11.42 -3.01
N LEU A 90 -4.34 11.27 -3.78
CA LEU A 90 -3.08 11.98 -3.57
C LEU A 90 -3.18 13.50 -3.82
N LEU A 91 -4.10 13.95 -4.68
CA LEU A 91 -4.37 15.38 -4.84
C LEU A 91 -5.00 16.00 -3.58
N ILE A 92 -5.86 15.26 -2.89
CA ILE A 92 -6.56 15.72 -1.69
C ILE A 92 -5.69 15.51 -0.43
N ALA A 93 -5.01 14.37 -0.34
CA ALA A 93 -4.16 13.96 0.76
C ALA A 93 -2.79 13.55 0.21
N THR A 94 -1.88 14.53 0.07
CA THR A 94 -0.59 14.35 -0.62
C THR A 94 0.34 13.32 0.02
N ASN A 95 0.12 12.99 1.29
CA ASN A 95 0.92 12.05 2.07
C ASN A 95 0.17 10.73 2.35
N TYR A 96 -0.78 10.36 1.49
CA TYR A 96 -1.53 9.10 1.63
C TYR A 96 -0.70 7.92 1.10
N LEU A 97 0.07 7.29 1.99
CA LEU A 97 1.01 6.23 1.63
C LEU A 97 0.40 5.09 0.81
N GLY A 98 -0.77 4.59 1.23
CA GLY A 98 -1.44 3.48 0.53
C GLY A 98 -1.79 3.81 -0.92
N ALA A 99 -2.22 5.05 -1.21
CA ALA A 99 -2.56 5.48 -2.55
C ALA A 99 -1.31 5.64 -3.44
N ALA A 100 -0.18 6.05 -2.86
CA ALA A 100 1.10 6.10 -3.56
C ALA A 100 1.59 4.69 -3.93
N ILE A 101 1.54 3.73 -3.00
CA ILE A 101 1.95 2.34 -3.27
C ILE A 101 1.00 1.67 -4.26
N ASP A 102 -0.31 1.66 -3.96
CA ASP A 102 -1.29 0.92 -4.77
C ASP A 102 -1.49 1.56 -6.15
N GLY A 103 -1.29 2.88 -6.29
CA GLY A 103 -1.27 3.54 -7.59
C GLY A 103 -0.08 3.12 -8.45
N GLY A 104 1.11 2.99 -7.87
CA GLY A 104 2.28 2.45 -8.58
C GLY A 104 2.07 0.99 -9.00
N VAL A 105 1.49 0.17 -8.13
CA VAL A 105 1.10 -1.21 -8.45
C VAL A 105 0.08 -1.25 -9.59
N ALA A 106 -0.93 -0.39 -9.59
CA ALA A 106 -1.93 -0.34 -10.66
C ALA A 106 -1.30 -0.01 -12.02
N PHE A 107 -0.31 0.89 -12.07
CA PHE A 107 0.46 1.14 -13.30
C PHE A 107 1.29 -0.07 -13.75
N MET A 108 1.92 -0.80 -12.82
CA MET A 108 2.65 -2.02 -13.16
C MET A 108 1.73 -3.11 -13.73
N GLU A 109 0.57 -3.33 -13.11
CA GLU A 109 -0.42 -4.29 -13.58
C GLU A 109 -0.99 -3.91 -14.95
N LEU A 110 -1.27 -2.62 -15.17
CA LEU A 110 -1.67 -2.12 -16.48
C LEU A 110 -0.57 -2.35 -17.53
N ALA A 111 0.70 -2.13 -17.17
CA ALA A 111 1.82 -2.39 -18.07
C ALA A 111 1.92 -3.87 -18.47
N ARG A 112 1.64 -4.83 -17.57
CA ARG A 112 1.67 -6.27 -17.88
C ARG A 112 0.70 -6.66 -18.99
N ILE A 113 -0.46 -6.02 -19.05
CA ILE A 113 -1.51 -6.32 -20.04
C ILE A 113 -1.50 -5.36 -21.23
N SER A 114 -0.58 -4.40 -21.26
CA SER A 114 -0.47 -3.40 -22.33
C SER A 114 0.55 -3.82 -23.40
N PRO A 115 0.44 -3.27 -24.62
CA PRO A 115 1.46 -3.43 -25.65
C PRO A 115 2.85 -2.96 -25.18
N ASP A 116 3.91 -3.59 -25.68
CA ASP A 116 5.29 -3.33 -25.26
C ASP A 116 5.70 -1.85 -25.44
N GLU A 117 5.21 -1.19 -26.48
CA GLU A 117 5.45 0.23 -26.73
C GLU A 117 4.91 1.16 -25.64
N SER A 118 3.91 0.71 -24.86
CA SER A 118 3.30 1.49 -23.77
C SER A 118 4.01 1.28 -22.44
N LYS A 119 4.70 0.14 -22.26
CA LYS A 119 5.31 -0.25 -20.98
C LYS A 119 6.32 0.78 -20.43
N PRO A 120 7.25 1.36 -21.22
CA PRO A 120 8.22 2.32 -20.68
C PRO A 120 7.57 3.53 -20.00
N GLY A 121 6.49 4.06 -20.59
CA GLY A 121 5.75 5.18 -20.04
C GLY A 121 4.98 4.80 -18.78
N LEU A 122 4.34 3.63 -18.77
CA LEU A 122 3.63 3.12 -17.59
C LEU A 122 4.60 2.85 -16.42
N TYR A 123 5.78 2.30 -16.69
CA TYR A 123 6.82 2.12 -15.68
C TYR A 123 7.33 3.45 -15.12
N GLN A 124 7.36 4.52 -15.93
CA GLN A 124 7.77 5.85 -15.43
C GLN A 124 6.74 6.43 -14.46
N LEU A 125 5.46 6.21 -14.76
CA LEU A 125 4.36 6.62 -13.89
C LEU A 125 4.34 5.78 -12.61
N ALA A 126 4.58 4.47 -12.70
CA ALA A 126 4.72 3.60 -11.53
C ALA A 126 5.88 4.05 -10.61
N GLU A 127 7.05 4.30 -11.19
CA GLU A 127 8.22 4.84 -10.48
C GLU A 127 7.88 6.11 -9.72
N SER A 128 7.24 7.09 -10.37
CA SER A 128 6.87 8.37 -9.74
C SER A 128 5.96 8.17 -8.51
N PHE A 129 5.06 7.18 -8.56
CA PHE A 129 4.20 6.81 -7.43
C PHE A 129 4.99 6.15 -6.29
N PHE A 130 5.92 5.26 -6.60
CA PHE A 130 6.77 4.60 -5.61
C PHE A 130 7.80 5.55 -4.98
N GLU A 131 8.37 6.47 -5.75
CA GLU A 131 9.22 7.55 -5.23
C GLU A 131 8.44 8.41 -4.23
N LYS A 132 7.23 8.83 -4.59
CA LYS A 132 6.33 9.54 -3.65
C LYS A 132 6.04 8.71 -2.39
N ALA A 133 5.86 7.39 -2.49
CA ALA A 133 5.69 6.53 -1.33
C ALA A 133 6.94 6.57 -0.43
N CYS A 134 8.13 6.46 -1.02
CA CYS A 134 9.41 6.56 -0.33
C CYS A 134 9.68 7.94 0.28
N ASP A 135 9.17 9.02 -0.31
CA ASP A 135 9.21 10.37 0.28
C ASP A 135 8.32 10.49 1.52
N ILE A 136 7.18 9.79 1.55
CA ILE A 136 6.27 9.74 2.71
C ILE A 136 6.85 8.86 3.81
N GLN A 137 7.35 7.68 3.42
CA GLN A 137 7.96 6.71 4.31
C GLN A 137 9.11 6.02 3.60
N THR A 138 10.34 6.35 4.00
CA THR A 138 11.54 5.79 3.37
C THR A 138 11.53 4.26 3.33
N GLY A 139 11.78 3.70 2.15
CA GLY A 139 11.84 2.27 1.94
C GLY A 139 10.49 1.59 1.70
N SER A 140 9.35 2.27 1.86
CA SER A 140 8.01 1.65 1.79
C SER A 140 7.69 1.00 0.45
N ALA A 141 8.29 1.48 -0.65
CA ALA A 141 8.14 0.94 -2.00
C ALA A 141 9.49 0.62 -2.66
N ALA A 142 10.56 0.47 -1.89
CA ALA A 142 11.91 0.27 -2.43
C ALA A 142 12.03 -1.04 -3.22
N TYR A 143 11.36 -2.11 -2.80
CA TYR A 143 11.33 -3.34 -3.60
C TYR A 143 10.60 -3.15 -4.93
N ASN A 144 9.48 -2.42 -4.94
CA ASN A 144 8.76 -2.10 -6.18
C ASN A 144 9.61 -1.23 -7.14
N LEU A 145 10.38 -0.28 -6.61
CA LEU A 145 11.36 0.46 -7.42
C LEU A 145 12.42 -0.47 -8.01
N ALA A 146 12.92 -1.44 -7.22
CA ALA A 146 13.86 -2.44 -7.72
C ALA A 146 13.27 -3.27 -8.88
N CYS A 147 12.00 -3.68 -8.81
CA CYS A 147 11.29 -4.34 -9.91
C CYS A 147 11.27 -3.46 -11.18
N ILE A 148 10.94 -2.18 -11.06
CA ILE A 148 10.94 -1.24 -12.20
C ILE A 148 12.33 -1.11 -12.83
N PHE A 149 13.37 -0.98 -12.01
CA PHE A 149 14.74 -0.89 -12.49
C PHE A 149 15.22 -2.18 -13.16
N ALA A 150 14.85 -3.35 -12.61
CA ALA A 150 15.12 -4.65 -13.23
C ALA A 150 14.46 -4.77 -14.61
N LEU A 151 13.17 -4.43 -14.72
CA LEU A 151 12.41 -4.42 -15.98
C LEU A 151 12.99 -3.47 -17.04
N ARG A 152 13.73 -2.44 -16.62
CA ARG A 152 14.40 -1.48 -17.50
C ARG A 152 15.87 -1.81 -17.78
N GLY A 153 16.40 -2.85 -17.15
CA GLY A 153 17.81 -3.23 -17.25
C GLY A 153 18.78 -2.31 -16.51
N ASP A 154 18.30 -1.47 -15.60
CA ASP A 154 19.15 -0.59 -14.78
C ASP A 154 19.65 -1.34 -13.54
N GLN A 155 20.79 -2.01 -13.70
CA GLN A 155 21.36 -2.87 -12.67
C GLN A 155 21.79 -2.09 -11.41
N GLU A 156 22.38 -0.91 -11.59
CA GLU A 156 22.89 -0.11 -10.47
C GLU A 156 21.74 0.42 -9.62
N ALA A 157 20.71 0.99 -10.26
CA ALA A 157 19.51 1.46 -9.57
C ALA A 157 18.76 0.30 -8.91
N CYS A 158 18.63 -0.85 -9.58
CA CYS A 158 18.00 -2.05 -9.03
C CYS A 158 18.69 -2.52 -7.74
N LEU A 159 20.02 -2.68 -7.76
CA LEU A 159 20.78 -3.08 -6.58
C LEU A 159 20.67 -2.06 -5.44
N GLY A 160 20.70 -0.77 -5.75
CA GLY A 160 20.51 0.30 -4.77
C GLY A 160 19.13 0.22 -4.09
N ALA A 161 18.08 0.00 -4.89
CA ALA A 161 16.72 -0.15 -4.40
C ALA A 161 16.54 -1.44 -3.57
N LEU A 162 17.13 -2.57 -3.97
CA LEU A 162 17.15 -3.82 -3.20
C LEU A 162 17.82 -3.66 -1.83
N ARG A 163 18.96 -2.96 -1.78
CA ARG A 163 19.65 -2.64 -0.51
C ARG A 163 18.80 -1.75 0.38
N THR A 164 18.12 -0.77 -0.21
CA THR A 164 17.16 0.08 0.52
C THR A 164 16.01 -0.75 1.07
N ALA A 165 15.42 -1.64 0.27
CA ALA A 165 14.34 -2.52 0.71
C ALA A 165 14.78 -3.41 1.88
N ARG A 166 15.99 -3.96 1.82
CA ARG A 166 16.60 -4.73 2.91
C ARG A 166 16.73 -3.91 4.18
N ASP A 167 17.31 -2.71 4.07
CA ASP A 167 17.69 -1.90 5.22
C ASP A 167 16.47 -1.27 5.92
N TYR A 168 15.36 -1.09 5.21
CA TYR A 168 14.09 -0.57 5.76
C TYR A 168 13.01 -1.65 5.97
N GLY A 169 13.33 -2.92 5.73
CA GLY A 169 12.44 -4.06 6.04
C GLY A 169 11.27 -4.26 5.08
N SER A 170 11.36 -3.74 3.84
CA SER A 170 10.38 -3.99 2.77
C SER A 170 10.83 -5.05 1.76
N LEU A 171 12.01 -5.64 1.96
CA LEU A 171 12.49 -6.75 1.13
C LEU A 171 11.64 -8.02 1.39
N PRO A 172 11.06 -8.64 0.36
CA PRO A 172 10.40 -9.94 0.49
C PRO A 172 11.38 -11.05 0.90
N ASP A 173 10.84 -12.22 1.25
CA ASP A 173 11.70 -13.39 1.43
C ASP A 173 12.30 -13.85 0.10
N GLU A 174 13.43 -14.56 0.19
CA GLU A 174 14.18 -14.98 -0.99
C GLU A 174 13.35 -15.83 -1.98
N PRO A 175 12.52 -16.81 -1.55
CA PRO A 175 11.67 -17.55 -2.48
C PRO A 175 10.73 -16.67 -3.29
N ASN A 176 10.13 -15.64 -2.67
CA ASN A 176 9.25 -14.71 -3.37
C ASN A 176 10.03 -13.84 -4.36
N ILE A 177 11.23 -13.38 -3.99
CA ILE A 177 12.10 -12.61 -4.91
C ILE A 177 12.49 -13.44 -6.14
N LEU A 178 12.88 -14.71 -5.94
CA LEU A 178 13.32 -15.59 -7.03
C LEU A 178 12.19 -16.02 -7.98
N GLN A 179 10.93 -15.92 -7.54
CA GLN A 179 9.75 -16.23 -8.34
C GLN A 179 9.10 -14.98 -8.95
N ASP A 180 9.60 -13.79 -8.62
CA ASP A 180 9.08 -12.54 -9.13
C ASP A 180 9.46 -12.37 -10.61
N GLU A 181 8.46 -12.33 -11.48
CA GLU A 181 8.64 -12.17 -12.92
C GLU A 181 9.37 -10.87 -13.27
N ASP A 182 9.23 -9.82 -12.45
CA ASP A 182 9.90 -8.54 -12.68
C ASP A 182 11.40 -8.60 -12.40
N MET A 183 11.85 -9.62 -11.66
CA MET A 183 13.25 -9.86 -11.34
C MET A 183 13.92 -10.87 -12.29
N ALA A 184 13.18 -11.47 -13.22
CA ALA A 184 13.66 -12.59 -14.05
C ALA A 184 14.98 -12.30 -14.79
N GLU A 185 15.18 -11.07 -15.26
CA GLU A 185 16.40 -10.66 -15.98
C GLU A 185 17.63 -10.45 -15.07
N VAL A 186 17.41 -10.31 -13.75
CA VAL A 186 18.47 -10.00 -12.78
C VAL A 186 18.85 -11.18 -11.88
N ILE A 187 17.96 -12.15 -11.65
CA ILE A 187 18.20 -13.24 -10.68
C ILE A 187 19.46 -14.07 -10.96
N ASP A 188 19.86 -14.18 -12.22
CA ASP A 188 21.04 -14.95 -12.62
C ASP A 188 22.35 -14.17 -12.63
N GLN A 189 22.28 -12.85 -12.48
CA GLN A 189 23.44 -11.96 -12.50
C GLN A 189 24.31 -12.16 -11.25
N ALA A 190 25.63 -12.06 -11.43
CA ALA A 190 26.59 -12.23 -10.33
C ALA A 190 26.32 -11.27 -9.17
N TRP A 191 26.08 -9.99 -9.48
CA TRP A 191 25.80 -8.96 -8.48
C TRP A 191 24.53 -9.25 -7.65
N PHE A 192 23.52 -9.89 -8.25
CA PHE A 192 22.26 -10.21 -7.59
C PHE A 192 22.45 -11.41 -6.64
N LYS A 193 23.20 -12.42 -7.11
CA LYS A 193 23.60 -13.57 -6.28
C LYS A 193 24.43 -13.11 -5.08
N ASP A 194 25.38 -12.20 -5.30
CA ASP A 194 26.17 -11.58 -4.23
C ASP A 194 25.27 -10.84 -3.22
N PHE A 195 24.30 -10.05 -3.70
CA PHE A 195 23.32 -9.40 -2.83
C PHE A 195 22.51 -10.39 -1.97
N LEU A 196 22.05 -11.51 -2.53
CA LEU A 196 21.33 -12.52 -1.75
C LEU A 196 22.22 -13.18 -0.69
N GLU A 197 23.50 -13.44 -0.99
CA GLU A 197 24.46 -13.91 0.01
C GLU A 197 24.64 -12.88 1.15
N GLU A 198 24.73 -11.57 0.84
CA GLU A 198 24.74 -10.50 1.85
C GLU A 198 23.50 -10.56 2.76
N VAL A 199 22.32 -10.77 2.18
CA VAL A 199 21.05 -10.88 2.92
C VAL A 199 21.06 -12.10 3.84
N ARG A 200 21.47 -13.27 3.34
CA ARG A 200 21.57 -14.51 4.15
C ARG A 200 22.56 -14.35 5.29
N ALA A 201 23.69 -13.70 5.06
CA ALA A 201 24.69 -13.43 6.08
C ALA A 201 24.15 -12.55 7.22
N LYS A 202 23.42 -11.47 6.90
CA LYS A 202 22.76 -10.62 7.91
C LYS A 202 21.70 -11.36 8.73
N VAL A 203 20.94 -12.28 8.11
CA VAL A 203 19.95 -13.10 8.83
C VAL A 203 20.62 -14.09 9.79
N ALA A 204 21.80 -14.59 9.43
CA ALA A 204 22.56 -15.54 10.23
C ALA A 204 23.26 -14.93 11.46
N GLU A 205 23.42 -13.59 11.53
CA GLU A 205 23.96 -12.94 12.72
C GLU A 205 23.02 -13.17 13.92
N PRO A 206 23.52 -13.72 15.04
CA PRO A 206 22.68 -13.95 16.21
C PRO A 206 22.16 -12.61 16.70
N LYS A 207 20.85 -12.40 16.61
CA LYS A 207 20.18 -11.29 17.31
C LYS A 207 20.57 -11.42 18.79
N GLU A 208 21.45 -10.55 19.28
CA GLU A 208 21.73 -10.46 20.70
C GLU A 208 20.37 -10.30 21.39
N LYS A 209 19.98 -11.31 22.16
CA LYS A 209 18.86 -11.15 23.09
C LYS A 209 19.26 -9.96 23.94
N LEU A 210 18.53 -8.85 23.81
CA LEU A 210 18.52 -7.81 24.81
C LEU A 210 18.29 -8.54 26.13
N LYS A 211 19.37 -8.70 26.92
CA LYS A 211 19.25 -9.21 28.27
C LYS A 211 18.22 -8.30 28.92
N ASP A 212 17.22 -8.89 29.58
CA ASP A 212 16.23 -8.16 30.34
C ASP A 212 16.94 -7.11 31.20
N VAL A 213 17.00 -5.88 30.71
CA VAL A 213 17.45 -4.77 31.52
C VAL A 213 16.29 -4.59 32.48
N GLN A 214 16.42 -5.15 33.69
CA GLN A 214 15.59 -4.75 34.81
C GLN A 214 15.84 -3.27 35.01
N ILE A 215 14.99 -2.44 34.38
CA ILE A 215 14.91 -1.03 34.71
C ILE A 215 14.20 -1.01 36.06
N ASP A 216 14.99 -0.96 37.13
CA ASP A 216 14.50 -0.68 38.47
C ASP A 216 14.16 0.82 38.54
N VAL A 217 13.04 1.18 37.90
CA VAL A 217 12.38 2.45 38.17
C VAL A 217 11.40 2.20 39.30
N GLU A 218 11.83 2.49 40.53
CA GLU A 218 10.90 2.85 41.59
C GLU A 218 10.03 4.02 41.06
N PRO A 219 8.71 3.85 40.90
CA PRO A 219 7.87 4.94 40.48
C PRO A 219 7.66 5.87 41.68
N ASN A 220 8.50 6.89 41.83
CA ASN A 220 8.30 7.92 42.85
C ASN A 220 7.26 8.95 42.37
N PHE A 221 6.03 8.49 42.12
CA PHE A 221 4.87 9.36 41.95
C PHE A 221 4.15 9.51 43.28
N LYS A 222 4.62 10.45 44.12
CA LYS A 222 3.83 10.96 45.24
C LYS A 222 2.77 11.93 44.70
N LEU A 223 1.62 11.40 44.29
CA LEU A 223 0.40 12.19 44.15
C LEU A 223 0.00 12.69 45.53
N LYS A 224 0.21 13.99 45.80
CA LYS A 224 -0.49 14.66 46.90
C LYS A 224 -1.96 14.71 46.52
N LYS A 225 -2.80 13.99 47.27
CA LYS A 225 -4.25 14.23 47.28
C LYS A 225 -4.48 15.64 47.82
N THR A 226 -4.94 16.54 46.96
CA THR A 226 -5.65 17.75 47.39
C THR A 226 -6.88 17.92 46.53
N GLU A 227 -8.01 17.70 47.22
CA GLU A 227 -9.35 18.28 47.02
C GLU A 227 -10.25 17.72 45.90
N ASP A 228 -11.40 17.22 46.37
CA ASP A 228 -12.53 16.70 45.63
C ASP A 228 -13.15 17.80 44.75
N PHE A 229 -13.20 17.56 43.43
CA PHE A 229 -13.99 18.37 42.51
C PHE A 229 -15.21 17.56 42.06
N ASP A 230 -16.36 17.92 42.62
CA ASP A 230 -17.68 17.37 42.29
C ASP A 230 -18.18 17.96 40.97
N TYR A 231 -18.23 17.13 39.92
CA TYR A 231 -18.59 17.54 38.55
C TYR A 231 -20.11 17.49 38.25
N TYR A 232 -20.97 17.32 39.27
CA TYR A 232 -22.42 17.27 39.06
C TYR A 232 -23.23 18.04 40.11
N SER A 233 -23.25 19.38 40.01
CA SER A 233 -24.36 20.17 40.56
C SER A 233 -25.15 20.84 39.44
N LYS A 234 -26.35 20.29 39.18
CA LYS A 234 -27.39 20.89 38.31
C LYS A 234 -27.89 22.21 38.90
N SER A 235 -28.09 23.20 38.03
CA SER A 235 -29.18 24.19 38.08
C SER A 235 -29.39 24.71 36.66
#